data_AF-A0A537FFF7-F1
#
_entry.id   AF-A0A537FFF7-F1
#
_cell.length_a   1.000
_cell.length_b   1.000
_cell.length_c   1.000
_cell.angle_alpha   90.00
_cell.angle_beta   90.00
_cell.angle_gamma   90.00
#
_symmetry.space_group_name_H-M   'P 1'
#
loop_
_entity.id
_entity.type
_entity.pdbx_description
1 polymer ?
#
loop_
_entity_poly.entity_id
_entity_poly.type
_entity_poly.pdbx_seq_one_letter_code
_entity_poly.pdbx_strand_id
1 'polypeptide(L)'
;MSSSENPMAYLLEFGLRKVERERPELSSDGQYQALKDQLMRDADGHFQEIQATYATVLKTRCTCGGQLEPKDHEFGRAGDTIYDSVIAKCKACGSAQEFQFPKDGFISEARSAMALRDYLKQSYGIDYADIIMGELQARQHGA
;
A
#
# COMPACT_ATOMS: atom_id res chain seq x y z
N MET A 1 -11.88 8.74 -11.99
CA MET A 1 -11.27 7.40 -11.96
C MET A 1 -9.78 7.58 -12.14
N SER A 2 -9.03 7.54 -11.02
CA SER A 2 -7.58 7.81 -10.91
C SER A 2 -6.75 6.53 -10.74
N SER A 3 -7.34 5.34 -10.88
CA SER A 3 -6.69 4.09 -10.46
C SER A 3 -5.46 3.69 -11.28
N SER A 4 -5.17 4.32 -12.42
CA SER A 4 -3.96 4.04 -13.20
C SER A 4 -2.68 4.69 -12.64
N GLU A 5 -2.79 5.73 -11.80
CA GLU A 5 -1.63 6.43 -11.25
C GLU A 5 -1.20 5.89 -9.88
N ASN A 6 -2.13 5.26 -9.14
CA ASN A 6 -1.86 4.59 -7.88
C ASN A 6 -1.76 3.06 -8.09
N PRO A 7 -0.56 2.48 -8.13
CA PRO A 7 -0.38 1.04 -8.32
C PRO A 7 -1.00 0.20 -7.20
N MET A 8 -1.12 0.73 -5.97
CA MET A 8 -1.77 0.01 -4.87
C MET A 8 -3.27 -0.10 -5.09
N ALA A 9 -3.93 1.03 -5.37
CA ALA A 9 -5.36 1.05 -5.71
C ALA A 9 -5.67 0.16 -6.91
N TYR A 10 -4.81 0.18 -7.94
CA TYR A 10 -4.95 -0.70 -9.10
C TYR A 10 -4.95 -2.19 -8.72
N LEU A 11 -3.99 -2.63 -7.90
CA LEU A 11 -3.87 -4.03 -7.49
C LEU A 11 -5.06 -4.48 -6.64
N LEU A 12 -5.51 -3.63 -5.72
CA LEU A 12 -6.70 -3.88 -4.90
C LEU A 12 -7.95 -4.01 -5.78
N GLU A 13 -8.18 -3.04 -6.67
CA GLU A 13 -9.32 -3.04 -7.58
C GLU A 13 -9.30 -4.26 -8.51
N PHE A 14 -8.12 -4.64 -9.03
CA PHE A 14 -7.96 -5.84 -9.85
C PHE A 14 -8.39 -7.10 -9.10
N GLY A 15 -7.90 -7.28 -7.88
CA GLY A 15 -8.24 -8.43 -7.05
C GLY A 15 -9.73 -8.49 -6.71
N LEU A 16 -10.31 -7.36 -6.31
CA LEU A 16 -11.73 -7.28 -5.94
C LEU A 16 -12.65 -7.51 -7.12
N ARG A 17 -12.32 -6.99 -8.31
CA ARG A 17 -13.08 -7.26 -9.54
C ARG A 17 -13.15 -8.75 -9.88
N LYS A 18 -12.14 -9.53 -9.51
CA LYS A 18 -12.20 -10.98 -9.70
C LYS A 18 -13.19 -11.64 -8.74
N VAL A 19 -13.15 -11.27 -7.46
CA VAL A 19 -14.14 -11.73 -6.46
C VAL A 19 -15.56 -11.40 -6.93
N GLU A 20 -15.78 -10.18 -7.42
CA GLU A 20 -17.08 -9.72 -7.94
C GLU A 20 -17.57 -10.53 -9.15
N ARG A 21 -16.66 -11.06 -9.98
CA ARG A 21 -17.03 -11.95 -11.10
C ARG A 21 -17.47 -13.33 -10.61
N GLU A 22 -16.85 -13.84 -9.57
CA GLU A 22 -17.17 -15.15 -8.98
C GLU A 22 -18.39 -15.09 -8.04
N ARG A 23 -18.73 -13.88 -7.56
CA ARG A 23 -19.80 -13.58 -6.61
C ARG A 23 -20.57 -12.32 -7.04
N PRO A 24 -21.38 -12.39 -8.10
CA PRO A 24 -22.09 -11.23 -8.66
C PRO A 24 -23.01 -10.52 -7.65
N GLU A 25 -23.48 -11.22 -6.61
CA GLU A 25 -24.30 -10.68 -5.54
C GLU A 25 -23.61 -9.56 -4.73
N LEU A 26 -22.27 -9.50 -4.74
CA LEU A 26 -21.50 -8.42 -4.10
C LEU A 26 -21.71 -7.07 -4.79
N SER A 27 -22.10 -7.07 -6.08
CA SER A 27 -22.34 -5.83 -6.82
C SER A 27 -23.52 -5.01 -6.29
N SER A 28 -24.48 -5.66 -5.62
CA SER A 28 -25.62 -5.00 -5.00
C SER A 28 -25.55 -4.93 -3.47
N ASP A 29 -24.47 -5.45 -2.86
CA ASP A 29 -24.25 -5.37 -1.42
C ASP A 29 -23.69 -3.98 -1.05
N GLY A 30 -24.53 -3.16 -0.43
CA GLY A 30 -24.17 -1.82 0.00
C GLY A 30 -23.05 -1.76 1.05
N GLN A 31 -22.95 -2.76 1.94
CA GLN A 31 -21.90 -2.80 2.95
C GLN A 31 -20.55 -3.16 2.32
N TYR A 32 -20.54 -4.13 1.40
CA TYR A 32 -19.36 -4.44 0.60
C TYR A 32 -18.87 -3.22 -0.18
N GLN A 33 -19.77 -2.52 -0.90
CA GLN A 33 -19.38 -1.34 -1.68
C GLN A 33 -18.82 -0.23 -0.77
N ALA A 34 -19.41 0.00 0.40
CA ALA A 34 -18.91 1.00 1.34
C ALA A 34 -17.50 0.67 1.87
N LEU A 35 -17.24 -0.61 2.21
CA LEU A 35 -15.93 -1.07 2.67
C LEU A 35 -14.88 -1.02 1.56
N LYS A 36 -15.26 -1.42 0.33
CA LYS A 36 -14.42 -1.28 -0.86
C LYS A 36 -14.05 0.17 -1.10
N ASP A 37 -15.01 1.08 -1.12
CA ASP A 37 -14.77 2.51 -1.33
C ASP A 37 -13.87 3.12 -0.25
N GLN A 38 -14.03 2.70 1.00
CA GLN A 38 -13.16 3.13 2.09
C GLN A 38 -11.72 2.64 1.90
N LEU A 39 -11.53 1.35 1.58
CA LEU A 39 -10.22 0.80 1.27
C LEU A 39 -9.54 1.53 0.10
N MET A 40 -10.28 1.83 -0.96
CA MET A 40 -9.73 2.56 -2.11
C MET A 40 -9.28 3.98 -1.73
N ARG A 41 -10.04 4.69 -0.89
CA ARG A 41 -9.62 6.03 -0.39
C ARG A 41 -8.38 5.95 0.49
N ASP A 42 -8.29 4.96 1.37
CA ASP A 42 -7.14 4.82 2.26
C ASP A 42 -5.88 4.40 1.48
N ALA A 43 -6.03 3.56 0.45
CA ALA A 43 -4.94 3.23 -0.46
C ALA A 43 -4.45 4.44 -1.27
N ASP A 44 -5.34 5.34 -1.68
CA ASP A 44 -4.97 6.62 -2.31
C ASP A 44 -4.23 7.54 -1.34
N GLY A 45 -4.73 7.68 -0.11
CA GLY A 45 -4.06 8.47 0.93
C GLY A 45 -2.66 7.94 1.24
N HIS A 46 -2.54 6.62 1.44
CA HIS A 46 -1.26 5.98 1.71
C HIS A 46 -0.27 6.15 0.53
N PHE A 47 -0.74 6.07 -0.71
CA PHE A 47 0.11 6.32 -1.88
C PHE A 47 0.65 7.75 -1.91
N GLN A 48 -0.20 8.74 -1.62
CA GLN A 48 0.21 10.14 -1.56
C GLN A 48 1.26 10.38 -0.46
N GLU A 49 1.12 9.73 0.69
CA GLU A 49 2.13 9.78 1.77
C GLU A 49 3.48 9.22 1.32
N ILE A 50 3.48 8.11 0.58
CA ILE A 50 4.71 7.54 -0.02
C ILE A 50 5.31 8.53 -1.02
N GLN A 51 4.51 9.09 -1.92
CA GLN A 51 5.01 10.08 -2.89
C GLN A 51 5.62 11.31 -2.21
N ALA A 52 4.98 11.83 -1.17
CA ALA A 52 5.49 12.96 -0.38
C ALA A 52 6.80 12.62 0.33
N THR A 53 6.90 11.41 0.87
CA THR A 53 8.11 10.87 1.50
C THR A 53 9.29 10.87 0.51
N TYR A 54 9.10 10.26 -0.66
CA TYR A 54 10.14 10.21 -1.70
C TYR A 54 10.51 11.59 -2.24
N ALA A 55 9.52 12.46 -2.44
CA ALA A 55 9.77 13.83 -2.89
C ALA A 55 10.61 14.61 -1.88
N THR A 56 10.41 14.38 -0.57
CA THR A 56 11.21 14.99 0.50
C THR A 56 12.66 14.53 0.43
N VAL A 57 12.89 13.22 0.28
CA VAL A 57 14.25 12.67 0.14
C VAL A 57 14.96 13.24 -1.09
N LEU A 58 14.30 13.25 -2.24
CA LEU A 58 14.89 13.72 -3.51
C LEU A 58 15.22 15.22 -3.52
N LYS A 59 14.48 16.03 -2.74
CA LYS A 59 14.74 17.47 -2.55
C LYS A 59 15.84 17.74 -1.52
N THR A 60 16.15 16.78 -0.66
CA THR A 60 17.17 16.93 0.37
C THR A 60 18.56 16.70 -0.21
N ARG A 61 19.51 17.58 0.13
CA ARG A 61 20.91 17.43 -0.27
C ARG A 61 21.69 16.70 0.82
N CYS A 62 22.63 15.86 0.39
CA CYS A 62 23.64 15.31 1.28
C CYS A 62 24.49 16.45 1.88
N THR A 63 25.08 16.20 3.05
CA THR A 63 26.05 17.12 3.70
C THR A 63 27.21 17.54 2.79
N CYS A 64 27.64 16.67 1.86
CA CYS A 64 28.67 16.98 0.86
C CYS A 64 28.14 17.77 -0.35
N GLY A 65 26.87 18.17 -0.36
CA GLY A 65 26.19 18.88 -1.45
C GLY A 65 25.62 18.00 -2.56
N GLY A 66 25.86 16.68 -2.54
CA GLY A 66 25.39 15.73 -3.54
C GLY A 66 23.90 15.38 -3.43
N GLN A 67 23.31 14.86 -4.51
CA GLN A 67 21.91 14.41 -4.53
C GLN A 67 21.75 13.08 -3.76
N LEU A 68 20.68 12.97 -2.97
CA LEU A 68 20.27 11.74 -2.31
C LEU A 68 19.32 10.93 -3.21
N GLU A 69 19.44 9.61 -3.14
CA GLU A 69 18.50 8.67 -3.75
C GLU A 69 17.96 7.71 -2.71
N PRO A 70 16.62 7.52 -2.64
CA PRO A 70 16.03 6.42 -1.87
C PRO A 70 16.60 5.08 -2.37
N LYS A 71 17.05 4.22 -1.46
CA LYS A 71 17.57 2.89 -1.79
C LYS A 71 16.86 1.77 -1.05
N ASP A 72 16.48 2.00 0.19
CA ASP A 72 15.88 0.99 1.04
C ASP A 72 14.81 1.59 1.96
N HIS A 73 13.94 0.74 2.47
CA HIS A 73 12.84 1.06 3.37
C HIS A 73 12.80 0.08 4.53
N GLU A 74 12.76 0.61 5.75
CA GLU A 74 12.56 -0.20 6.95
C GLU A 74 11.35 0.32 7.73
N PHE A 75 10.37 -0.56 7.92
CA PHE A 75 9.25 -0.25 8.80
C PHE A 75 9.63 -0.55 10.24
N GLY A 76 9.49 0.45 11.09
CA GLY A 76 9.75 0.38 12.53
C GLY A 76 8.55 0.79 13.35
N ARG A 77 8.60 0.50 14.65
CA ARG A 77 7.61 0.98 15.62
C ARG A 77 8.33 1.59 16.81
N ALA A 78 7.96 2.81 17.18
CA ALA A 78 8.38 3.41 18.44
C ALA A 78 7.13 3.84 19.21
N GLY A 79 6.90 3.20 20.36
CA GLY A 79 5.64 3.36 21.11
C GLY A 79 4.44 2.90 20.28
N ASP A 80 3.48 3.79 20.07
CA ASP A 80 2.28 3.54 19.27
C ASP A 80 2.36 4.05 17.83
N THR A 81 3.49 4.65 17.45
CA THR A 81 3.69 5.19 16.10
C THR A 81 4.49 4.21 15.26
N ILE A 82 3.97 3.90 14.06
CA ILE A 82 4.67 3.18 13.02
C ILE A 82 5.40 4.19 12.16
N TYR A 83 6.66 3.89 11.83
CA TYR A 83 7.50 4.72 10.97
C TYR A 83 7.94 3.92 9.75
N ASP A 84 8.03 4.61 8.62
CA ASP A 84 8.75 4.16 7.44
C ASP A 84 10.06 4.93 7.40
N SER A 85 11.15 4.18 7.55
CA SER A 85 12.50 4.70 7.57
C SER A 85 13.07 4.54 6.18
N VAL A 86 13.20 5.64 5.46
CA VAL A 86 13.78 5.65 4.11
C VAL A 86 15.29 5.84 4.24
N ILE A 87 16.04 4.84 3.81
CA ILE A 87 17.49 4.89 3.73
C ILE A 87 17.86 5.45 2.35
N ALA A 88 18.36 6.67 2.35
CA ALA A 88 18.82 7.36 1.14
C ALA A 88 20.34 7.33 1.04
N LYS A 89 20.87 7.07 -0.16
CA LYS A 89 22.32 7.09 -0.43
C LYS A 89 22.70 8.27 -1.30
N CYS A 90 23.76 8.98 -0.93
CA CYS A 90 24.29 10.07 -1.73
C CYS A 90 24.98 9.53 -2.99
N LYS A 91 24.61 10.05 -4.16
CA LYS A 91 25.23 9.68 -5.44
C LYS A 91 26.70 10.13 -5.56
N ALA A 92 27.09 11.18 -4.84
CA ALA A 92 28.42 11.78 -4.97
C ALA A 92 29.46 11.16 -4.02
N CYS A 93 29.13 11.02 -2.73
CA CYS A 93 30.07 10.52 -1.72
C CYS A 93 29.72 9.12 -1.18
N GLY A 94 28.58 8.56 -1.58
CA GLY A 94 28.15 7.23 -1.14
C GLY A 94 27.64 7.14 0.31
N SER A 95 27.62 8.24 1.07
CA SER A 95 27.09 8.25 2.44
C SER A 95 25.59 7.93 2.48
N ALA A 96 25.16 7.24 3.53
CA ALA A 96 23.75 6.94 3.77
C ALA A 96 23.16 7.95 4.77
N GLN A 97 21.89 8.29 4.58
CA GLN A 97 21.09 9.11 5.49
C GLN A 97 19.73 8.45 5.66
N GLU A 98 19.25 8.44 6.89
CA GLU A 98 17.95 7.86 7.24
C GLU A 98 16.93 8.96 7.47
N PHE A 99 15.71 8.75 6.94
CA PHE A 99 14.58 9.66 7.10
C PHE A 99 13.41 8.88 7.68
N GLN A 100 12.90 9.29 8.84
CA GLN A 100 11.78 8.63 9.48
C GLN A 100 10.49 9.40 9.22
N PHE A 101 9.51 8.73 8.61
CA PHE A 101 8.20 9.30 8.33
C PHE A 101 7.14 8.54 9.14
N PRO A 102 6.37 9.21 10.01
CA PRO A 102 5.25 8.57 10.68
C PRO A 102 4.21 8.12 9.64
N LYS A 103 3.65 6.93 9.81
CA LYS A 103 2.74 6.30 8.85
C LYS A 103 1.35 6.10 9.41
N ASP A 104 0.59 7.19 9.44
CA ASP A 104 -0.82 7.16 9.81
C ASP A 104 -1.70 6.57 8.68
N GLY A 105 -1.36 6.83 7.41
CA GLY A 105 -2.08 6.27 6.25
C GLY A 105 -1.89 4.77 6.07
N PHE A 106 -0.71 4.22 6.33
CA PHE A 106 -0.47 2.76 6.33
C PHE A 106 -1.40 2.03 7.29
N ILE A 107 -1.57 2.56 8.51
CA ILE A 107 -2.45 1.98 9.52
C ILE A 107 -3.90 2.01 9.04
N SER A 108 -4.32 3.10 8.41
CA SER A 108 -5.68 3.27 7.90
C SER A 108 -5.98 2.28 6.78
N GLU A 109 -5.08 2.15 5.80
CA GLU A 109 -5.21 1.20 4.69
C GLU A 109 -5.25 -0.26 5.19
N ALA A 110 -4.32 -0.63 6.08
CA ALA A 110 -4.28 -1.98 6.65
C ALA A 110 -5.57 -2.32 7.42
N ARG A 111 -6.13 -1.37 8.18
CA ARG A 111 -7.41 -1.55 8.89
C ARG A 111 -8.57 -1.75 7.92
N SER A 112 -8.64 -0.94 6.87
CA SER A 112 -9.70 -1.04 5.86
C SER A 112 -9.60 -2.34 5.06
N ALA A 113 -8.39 -2.81 4.76
CA ALA A 113 -8.17 -4.10 4.11
C ALA A 113 -8.62 -5.28 4.99
N MET A 114 -8.30 -5.25 6.29
CA MET A 114 -8.77 -6.26 7.25
C MET A 114 -10.29 -6.25 7.40
N ALA A 115 -10.90 -5.07 7.50
CA ALA A 115 -12.36 -4.94 7.63
C ALA A 115 -13.09 -5.53 6.42
N LEU A 116 -12.61 -5.25 5.19
CA LEU A 116 -13.18 -5.83 3.98
C LEU A 116 -13.00 -7.35 3.93
N ARG A 117 -11.80 -7.85 4.26
CA ARG A 117 -11.52 -9.30 4.33
C ARG A 117 -12.44 -10.00 5.30
N ASP A 118 -12.56 -9.47 6.52
CA ASP A 118 -13.36 -10.09 7.58
C ASP A 118 -14.84 -10.09 7.21
N TYR A 119 -15.34 -9.02 6.56
CA TYR A 119 -16.70 -8.98 6.04
C TYR A 119 -16.95 -10.04 4.95
N LEU A 120 -16.06 -10.14 3.95
CA LEU A 120 -16.17 -11.15 2.88
C LEU A 120 -16.14 -12.57 3.43
N LYS A 121 -15.29 -12.83 4.44
CA LYS A 121 -15.18 -14.12 5.10
C LYS A 121 -16.44 -14.47 5.89
N GLN A 122 -16.97 -13.54 6.68
CA GLN A 122 -18.13 -13.77 7.54
C GLN A 122 -19.43 -13.88 6.75
N SER A 123 -19.65 -13.01 5.77
CA SER A 123 -20.92 -12.91 5.04
C SER A 123 -21.02 -13.89 3.88
N TYR A 124 -19.87 -14.25 3.25
CA TYR A 124 -19.85 -15.02 2.01
C TYR A 124 -18.92 -16.24 2.03
N GLY A 125 -18.20 -16.47 3.13
CA GLY A 125 -17.21 -17.55 3.23
C GLY A 125 -16.02 -17.37 2.29
N ILE A 126 -15.76 -16.14 1.82
CA ILE A 126 -14.68 -15.84 0.87
C ILE A 126 -13.43 -15.43 1.65
N ASP A 127 -12.35 -16.21 1.54
CA ASP A 127 -11.04 -15.78 2.01
C ASP A 127 -10.27 -15.07 0.89
N TYR A 128 -10.53 -13.77 0.76
CA TYR A 128 -9.95 -12.92 -0.28
C TYR A 128 -8.41 -12.91 -0.25
N ALA A 129 -7.81 -12.97 0.94
CA ALA A 129 -6.36 -12.93 1.08
C ALA A 129 -5.72 -14.18 0.47
N ASP A 130 -6.29 -15.37 0.72
CA ASP A 130 -5.80 -16.63 0.17
C ASP A 130 -5.92 -16.69 -1.35
N ILE A 131 -7.02 -16.16 -1.92
CA ILE A 131 -7.22 -16.08 -3.37
C ILE A 131 -6.12 -15.24 -4.03
N ILE A 132 -5.82 -14.06 -3.47
CA ILE A 132 -4.79 -13.16 -4.00
C ILE A 132 -3.39 -13.73 -3.81
N MET A 133 -3.08 -14.30 -2.64
CA MET A 133 -1.77 -14.89 -2.37
C MET A 133 -1.49 -16.11 -3.26
N GLY A 134 -2.48 -16.97 -3.48
CA GLY A 134 -2.35 -18.09 -4.41
C GLY A 134 -2.06 -17.64 -5.85
N GLU A 135 -2.65 -16.52 -6.29
CA GLU A 135 -2.36 -15.94 -7.59
C GLU A 135 -0.96 -15.32 -7.71
N LEU A 136 -0.53 -14.55 -6.70
CA LEU A 136 0.80 -13.95 -6.69
C LEU A 136 1.87 -15.04 -6.77
N GLN A 137 1.67 -16.15 -6.06
CA GLN A 137 2.54 -17.32 -6.13
C GLN A 137 2.50 -17.98 -7.51
N ALA A 138 1.31 -18.15 -8.10
CA ALA A 138 1.16 -18.72 -9.45
C ALA A 138 1.88 -17.88 -10.52
N ARG A 139 1.84 -16.54 -10.42
CA ARG A 139 2.54 -15.63 -11.34
C ARG A 139 4.05 -15.62 -11.13
N GLN A 140 4.55 -15.81 -9.91
CA GLN A 140 5.98 -15.96 -9.64
C GLN A 140 6.56 -17.28 -10.17
N HIS A 141 5.71 -18.31 -10.31
CA HIS A 141 6.13 -19.65 -10.74
C HIS A 141 5.70 -20.01 -12.17
N GLY A 142 5.10 -19.08 -12.93
CA GLY A 142 4.67 -19.36 -14.30
C GLY A 142 4.00 -18.20 -15.02
N ALA A 143 4.83 -17.46 -15.78
CA ALA A 143 4.56 -17.11 -17.17
C ALA A 143 5.88 -17.29 -17.96
#